data_AF-A0A645IW31-F1
#
_entry.id   AF-A0A645IW31-F1
#
_cell.length_a   1.000
_cell.length_b   1.000
_cell.length_c   1.000
_cell.angle_alpha   90.00
_cell.angle_beta   90.00
_cell.angle_gamma   90.00
#
_symmetry.space_group_name_H-M   'P 1'
#
loop_
_entity.id
_entity.type
_entity.pdbx_description
1 polymer ?
#
loop_
_entity_poly.entity_id
_entity_poly.type
_entity_poly.pdbx_seq_one_letter_code
_entity_poly.pdbx_strand_id
1 'polypeptide(L)' 'MESALITNVRHVQALEEALATLENAMAAADADCMATDLRTALVALGSITGEAVDEAVVERIFSRFCVGK' A
#
# COMPACT_ATOMS: atom_id res chain seq x y z
N MET A 1 -9.67 12.19 19.31
CA MET A 1 -9.02 11.30 18.33
C MET A 1 -9.67 11.60 16.99
N GLU A 2 -8.98 12.36 16.16
CA GLU A 2 -9.47 12.73 14.83
C GLU A 2 -9.33 11.51 13.92
N SER A 3 -10.44 11.08 13.33
CA SER A 3 -10.47 9.93 12.43
C SER A 3 -10.29 10.43 11.00
N ALA A 4 -9.20 10.04 10.34
CA ALA A 4 -9.05 10.28 8.92
C ALA A 4 -10.04 9.40 8.14
N LEU A 5 -10.87 10.02 7.29
CA LEU A 5 -11.78 9.29 6.40
C LEU A 5 -11.04 8.86 5.15
N ILE A 6 -11.11 7.57 4.82
CA ILE A 6 -10.49 7.01 3.63
C ILE A 6 -11.54 6.95 2.52
N THR A 7 -11.39 7.81 1.51
CA THR A 7 -12.36 7.96 0.42
C THR A 7 -11.85 7.45 -0.93
N ASN A 8 -10.55 7.17 -1.04
CA ASN A 8 -9.94 6.68 -2.26
C ASN A 8 -9.88 5.14 -2.25
N VAL A 9 -10.53 4.50 -3.23
CA VAL A 9 -10.55 3.04 -3.37
C VAL A 9 -9.15 2.41 -3.43
N ARG A 10 -8.16 3.12 -4.00
CA ARG A 10 -6.76 2.67 -4.05
C ARG A 10 -6.14 2.58 -2.66
N HIS A 11 -6.46 3.52 -1.78
CA HIS A 11 -5.99 3.52 -0.40
C HIS A 11 -6.67 2.43 0.42
N VAL A 12 -7.96 2.18 0.17
CA VAL A 12 -8.69 1.05 0.79
C VAL A 12 -8.02 -0.28 0.43
N GLN A 13 -7.77 -0.52 -0.86
CA GLN A 13 -7.12 -1.75 -1.32
C GLN A 13 -5.73 -1.95 -0.71
N ALA A 14 -4.92 -0.89 -0.68
CA ALA A 14 -3.60 -0.94 -0.07
C ALA A 14 -3.64 -1.27 1.43
N LEU A 15 -4.66 -0.80 2.16
CA LEU A 15 -4.83 -1.11 3.57
C LEU A 15 -5.37 -2.52 3.81
N GLU A 16 -6.28 -3.00 2.95
CA GLU A 16 -6.76 -4.38 3.00
C GLU A 16 -5.61 -5.37 2.75
N GLU A 17 -4.74 -5.09 1.77
CA GLU A 17 -3.55 -5.88 1.49
C GLU A 17 -2.54 -5.84 2.64
N ALA A 18 -2.28 -4.65 3.19
CA ALA A 18 -1.40 -4.50 4.34
C ALA A 18 -1.93 -5.27 5.56
N LEU A 19 -3.23 -5.22 5.82
CA LEU A 19 -3.86 -5.95 6.92
C LEU A 19 -3.72 -7.47 6.73
N ALA A 20 -4.08 -7.99 5.55
CA ALA A 20 -4.01 -9.42 5.27
C ALA A 20 -2.57 -9.96 5.38
N THR A 21 -1.58 -9.19 4.90
CA THR A 21 -0.17 -9.59 4.99
C THR A 21 0.37 -9.50 6.41
N LEU A 22 -0.08 -8.54 7.22
CA LEU A 22 0.23 -8.49 8.65
C LEU A 22 -0.37 -9.68 9.41
N GLU A 23 -1.58 -10.11 9.07
CA GLU A 23 -2.20 -11.31 9.64
C GLU A 23 -1.39 -12.57 9.29
N ASN A 24 -0.91 -12.68 8.05
CA ASN A 24 -0.01 -13.77 7.66
C ASN A 24 1.33 -13.72 8.42
N ALA A 25 1.93 -12.54 8.56
CA ALA A 25 3.17 -12.36 9.32
C ALA A 25 3.01 -12.81 10.78
N MET A 26 1.88 -12.50 11.41
CA MET A 26 1.58 -12.94 12.79
C MET A 26 1.41 -14.46 12.90
N ALA A 27 0.98 -15.13 11.83
CA ALA A 27 0.81 -16.58 11.77
C ALA A 27 2.04 -17.34 11.25
N ALA A 28 3.09 -16.63 10.81
CA ALA A 28 4.27 -17.24 10.21
C ALA A 28 5.05 -18.12 11.20
N ALA A 29 5.51 -19.28 10.72
CA ALA A 29 6.22 -20.27 11.54
C ALA A 29 7.70 -19.92 11.76
N ASP A 30 8.28 -19.09 10.89
CA ASP A 30 9.67 -18.68 10.93
C ASP A 30 9.85 -17.19 10.59
N ALA A 31 11.03 -16.68 10.94
CA ALA A 31 11.36 -15.27 10.80
C ALA A 31 11.53 -14.83 9.34
N ASP A 32 11.87 -15.73 8.42
CA ASP A 32 12.08 -15.39 7.01
C ASP A 32 10.75 -15.17 6.30
N CYS A 33 9.76 -16.04 6.55
CA CYS A 33 8.38 -15.85 6.13
C CYS A 33 7.79 -14.58 6.74
N MET A 34 7.90 -14.41 8.06
CA MET A 34 7.41 -13.21 8.75
C MET A 34 8.02 -11.92 8.16
N ALA A 35 9.34 -11.90 7.92
CA ALA A 35 10.01 -10.72 7.38
C ALA A 35 9.57 -10.42 5.94
N THR A 36 9.23 -11.44 5.16
CA THR A 36 8.71 -11.29 3.80
C THR A 36 7.32 -10.66 3.82
N ASP A 37 6.42 -11.15 4.66
CA ASP A 37 5.08 -10.59 4.82
C ASP A 37 5.10 -9.16 5.36
N LEU A 38 6.00 -8.85 6.31
CA LEU A 38 6.21 -7.48 6.80
C LEU A 38 6.70 -6.52 5.71
N ARG A 39 7.57 -6.99 4.81
CA ARG A 39 8.00 -6.19 3.65
C ARG A 39 6.84 -5.91 2.70
N THR A 40 6.00 -6.90 2.43
CA THR A 40 4.82 -6.73 1.58
C THR A 40 3.86 -5.71 2.19
N ALA A 41 3.57 -5.81 3.49
CA ALA A 41 2.74 -4.85 4.21
C ALA A 41 3.32 -3.41 4.11
N LEU A 42 4.64 -3.27 4.28
CA LEU A 42 5.31 -1.98 4.17
C LEU A 42 5.20 -1.39 2.75
N VAL A 43 5.35 -2.20 1.70
CA VAL A 43 5.19 -1.77 0.30
C VAL A 43 3.75 -1.34 0.02
N ALA A 44 2.76 -2.11 0.47
CA ALA A 44 1.34 -1.77 0.30
C ALA A 44 1.03 -0.40 0.95
N LEU A 45 1.51 -0.17 2.17
CA LEU A 45 1.38 1.12 2.85
C LEU A 45 2.14 2.25 2.12
N GLY A 46 3.37 1.99 1.67
CA GLY A 46 4.17 2.95 0.92
C GLY A 46 3.53 3.38 -0.40
N SER A 47 2.67 2.54 -0.99
CA SER A 47 1.90 2.92 -2.18
C SER A 47 0.91 4.06 -1.89
N ILE A 48 0.42 4.20 -0.66
CA ILE A 48 -0.53 5.24 -0.25
C ILE A 48 0.14 6.60 -0.26
N THR A 49 1.33 6.69 0.35
CA THR A 49 2.14 7.92 0.50
C THR A 49 2.95 8.27 -0.74
N GLY A 50 3.19 7.29 -1.61
CA GLY A 50 4.03 7.47 -2.78
C GLY A 50 5.51 7.11 -2.57
N GLU A 51 5.84 6.46 -1.45
CA GLU A 51 7.20 5.99 -1.15
C GLU A 51 7.53 4.64 -1.81
N ALA A 52 6.51 3.83 -2.08
CA ALA A 52 6.61 2.57 -2.80
C ALA A 52 5.73 2.63 -4.06
N VAL A 53 6.19 3.38 -5.06
CA VAL A 53 5.42 3.61 -6.30
C VAL A 53 6.04 2.80 -7.42
N ASP A 54 5.21 1.93 -8.00
CA ASP A 54 5.45 1.36 -9.31
C ASP A 54 5.29 2.46 -10.37
N GLU A 55 6.22 2.57 -11.31
CA GLU A 55 6.26 3.60 -12.35
C GLU A 55 4.93 3.69 -13.14
N ALA A 56 4.21 2.57 -13.27
CA ALA A 56 2.87 2.51 -13.86
C ALA A 56 1.78 3.28 -13.07
N VAL A 57 1.92 3.39 -11.74
CA VAL A 57 1.01 4.16 -10.88
C VAL A 57 1.24 5.67 -11.06
N VAL A 58 2.49 6.09 -11.26
CA VAL A 58 2.83 7.47 -11.63
C VAL A 58 2.14 7.85 -12.93
N GLU A 59 2.33 7.06 -13.99
CA GLU A 59 1.72 7.32 -15.29
C GLU A 59 0.19 7.42 -15.22
N ARG A 60 -0.48 6.53 -14.47
CA ARG A 60 -1.95 6.55 -14.34
C ARG A 60 -2.48 7.76 -13.57
N ILE A 61 -1.72 8.27 -12.60
CA ILE A 61 -2.09 9.50 -11.89
C ILE A 61 -1.98 10.68 -12.87
N PHE A 62 -0.85 10.79 -13.58
CA PHE A 62 -0.60 11.90 -14.50
C PHE A 62 -1.43 11.82 -15.80
N SER A 63 -1.91 10.65 -16.20
CA SER A 63 -2.79 10.49 -17.37
C SER A 63 -4.17 11.13 -17.19
N ARG A 64 -4.55 11.50 -15.96
CA ARG A 64 -5.80 12.23 -15.65
C ARG A 64 -5.61 13.75 -15.54
N PHE A 65 -4.37 14.24 -15.63
CA PHE A 65 -4.10 15.67 -15.66
C PHE A 65 -4.00 16.14 -17.12
N CYS A 66 -4.72 17.21 -17.46
CA CYS A 66 -4.53 17.87 -18.75
C CYS A 66 -3.09 18.41 -18.84
N VAL A 67 -2.45 18.25 -20.00
CA VAL A 67 -1.11 18.77 -20.29
C VAL A 67 -1.04 20.26 -19.94
N GLY A 68 -0.30 20.61 -18.89
CA GLY A 68 -0.14 22.00 -18.45
C GLY A 68 -0.34 22.29 -16.96
N LYS A 69 -0.21 21.31 -16.06
CA LYS A 69 0.11 21.59 -14.65
C LYS A 69 1.26 20.73 -14.17
#